data_AF-A0A1F6S3J9-F1
#
_entry.id   AF-A0A1F6S3J9-F1
#
_cell.length_a   1.000
_cell.length_b   1.000
_cell.length_c   1.000
_cell.angle_alpha   90.00
_cell.angle_beta   90.00
_cell.angle_gamma   90.00
#
_symmetry.space_group_name_H-M   'P 1'
#
loop_
_entity.id
_entity.type
_entity.pdbx_description
1 polymer ?
#
loop_
_entity_poly.entity_id
_entity_poly.type
_entity_poly.pdbx_seq_one_letter_code
_entity_poly.pdbx_strand_id
1 'polypeptide(L)'
;MAKKTKQLKIKNLAVWVILAALVIFLALAALVFGIYRSDGKNRFVETIEKAAPFPAVYVKGAGFINISEIKEDNQAIKRFYESQDFDKVGMRIDFETDQGKKRLKVTEKGIINKLIENKIVIALAKKRGIEISDAAVDQQVSSSIDEFGNRQNLMSDLARLYGWSLEDFKQKVVKPEIYADRLAEVFSNEANVSKQEAKINSLYERVSAKKDNFQKVAEESSEGESAKNGGDLGWSDESQLIPEISEKAFSMQVGEISPVVKSSLGFHILKLEEKKTEDGENLVHIRQIFVKTATFGDWLLDQMKKYNVVVFLKDYGWNANTARVEFRDKGMQDFENNLDINSEGDPSVFF
;
A
#
# COMPACT_ATOMS: atom_id res chain seq x y z
N MET A 1 -50.32 50.61 7.26
CA MET A 1 -50.24 49.63 6.16
C MET A 1 -48.83 49.43 5.60
N ALA A 2 -48.00 50.47 5.42
CA ALA A 2 -46.67 50.38 4.79
C ALA A 2 -45.66 49.38 5.41
N LYS A 3 -45.67 49.19 6.73
CA LYS A 3 -44.75 48.27 7.43
C LYS A 3 -45.04 46.78 7.10
N LYS A 4 -46.32 46.44 6.91
CA LYS A 4 -46.80 45.09 6.55
C LYS A 4 -46.43 44.76 5.09
N THR A 5 -46.53 45.75 4.19
CA THR A 5 -46.13 45.63 2.78
C THR A 5 -44.62 45.49 2.61
N LYS A 6 -43.81 46.20 3.41
CA LYS A 6 -42.34 46.07 3.40
C LYS A 6 -41.89 44.70 3.92
N GLN A 7 -42.52 44.18 4.98
CA GLN A 7 -42.26 42.82 5.47
C GLN A 7 -42.68 41.73 4.47
N LEU A 8 -43.81 41.91 3.76
CA LEU A 8 -44.22 40.98 2.69
C LEU A 8 -43.21 40.94 1.54
N LYS A 9 -42.72 42.10 1.10
CA LYS A 9 -41.69 42.20 0.04
C LYS A 9 -40.36 41.55 0.43
N ILE A 10 -39.93 41.70 1.69
CA ILE A 10 -38.71 41.07 2.20
C ILE A 10 -38.85 39.54 2.30
N LYS A 11 -40.01 39.04 2.76
CA LYS A 11 -40.29 37.59 2.79
C LYS A 11 -40.32 36.98 1.39
N ASN A 12 -40.92 37.68 0.41
CA ASN A 12 -40.91 37.23 -0.99
C ASN A 12 -39.50 37.21 -1.59
N LEU A 13 -38.68 38.24 -1.29
CA LEU A 13 -37.29 38.27 -1.73
C LEU A 13 -36.47 37.12 -1.13
N ALA A 14 -36.65 36.82 0.16
CA ALA A 14 -35.99 35.70 0.82
C ALA A 14 -36.38 34.34 0.19
N VAL A 15 -37.66 34.15 -0.15
CA VAL A 15 -38.13 32.96 -0.86
C VAL A 15 -37.47 32.84 -2.24
N TRP A 16 -37.37 33.92 -3.00
CA TRP A 16 -36.69 33.90 -4.31
C TRP A 16 -35.19 33.63 -4.20
N VAL A 17 -34.51 34.14 -3.17
CA VAL A 17 -33.09 33.85 -2.91
C VAL A 17 -32.90 32.36 -2.56
N ILE A 18 -33.76 31.80 -1.71
CA ILE A 18 -33.72 30.37 -1.35
C ILE A 18 -33.99 29.51 -2.59
N LEU A 19 -34.97 29.86 -3.42
CA LEU A 19 -35.27 29.14 -4.66
C LEU A 19 -34.11 29.24 -5.66
N ALA A 20 -33.48 30.40 -5.81
CA ALA A 20 -32.31 30.57 -6.67
C ALA A 20 -31.11 29.74 -6.15
N ALA A 21 -30.85 29.74 -4.85
CA ALA A 21 -29.82 28.92 -4.23
C ALA A 21 -30.10 27.42 -4.41
N LEU A 22 -31.36 26.98 -4.30
CA LEU A 22 -31.77 25.60 -4.54
C LEU A 22 -31.58 25.20 -6.01
N VAL A 23 -31.93 26.07 -6.96
CA VAL A 23 -31.71 25.82 -8.40
C VAL A 23 -30.23 25.71 -8.72
N ILE A 24 -29.40 26.60 -8.16
CA ILE A 24 -27.94 26.53 -8.30
C ILE A 24 -27.40 25.23 -7.68
N PHE A 25 -27.88 24.87 -6.48
CA PHE A 25 -27.51 23.61 -5.83
C PHE A 25 -27.90 22.38 -6.66
N LEU A 26 -29.13 22.34 -7.19
CA LEU A 26 -29.59 21.25 -8.06
C LEU A 26 -28.83 21.21 -9.39
N ALA A 27 -28.49 22.35 -9.96
CA ALA A 27 -27.66 22.44 -11.16
C ALA A 27 -26.24 21.95 -10.89
N LEU A 28 -25.64 22.33 -9.76
CA LEU A 28 -24.33 21.84 -9.31
C LEU A 28 -24.38 20.34 -8.98
N ALA A 29 -25.47 19.86 -8.37
CA ALA A 29 -25.66 18.44 -8.07
C ALA A 29 -25.84 17.63 -9.35
N ALA A 30 -26.60 18.12 -10.32
CA ALA A 30 -26.74 17.50 -11.64
C ALA A 30 -25.43 17.51 -12.43
N LEU A 31 -24.64 18.60 -12.31
CA LEU A 31 -23.30 18.71 -12.90
C LEU A 31 -22.34 17.69 -12.29
N VAL A 32 -22.25 17.66 -10.95
CA VAL A 32 -21.48 16.68 -10.18
C VAL A 32 -21.90 15.26 -10.56
N PHE A 33 -23.20 14.97 -10.57
CA PHE A 33 -23.74 13.68 -10.98
C PHE A 33 -23.36 13.32 -12.42
N GLY A 34 -23.39 14.29 -13.34
CA GLY A 34 -22.94 14.13 -14.72
C GLY A 34 -21.46 13.74 -14.82
N ILE A 35 -20.59 14.39 -14.04
CA ILE A 35 -19.13 14.13 -14.03
C ILE A 35 -18.84 12.71 -13.51
N TYR A 36 -19.42 12.32 -12.37
CA TYR A 36 -19.16 10.98 -11.79
C TYR A 36 -19.83 9.83 -12.54
N ARG A 37 -20.83 10.10 -13.39
CA ARG A 37 -21.53 9.07 -14.20
C ARG A 37 -20.98 8.95 -15.61
N SER A 38 -20.51 10.05 -16.21
CA SER A 38 -19.99 10.12 -17.58
C SER A 38 -18.58 9.54 -17.69
N ASP A 39 -18.31 8.80 -18.76
CA ASP A 39 -16.94 8.31 -19.08
C ASP A 39 -16.04 9.41 -19.69
N GLY A 40 -16.29 10.69 -19.37
CA GLY A 40 -15.47 11.82 -19.82
C GLY A 40 -15.59 12.20 -21.30
N LYS A 41 -16.37 11.48 -22.12
CA LYS A 41 -16.51 11.74 -23.58
C LYS A 41 -17.25 13.03 -23.97
N ASN A 42 -17.69 13.84 -23.00
CA ASN A 42 -18.44 15.07 -23.25
C ASN A 42 -17.51 16.29 -23.13
N ARG A 43 -17.38 17.06 -24.22
CA ARG A 43 -16.59 18.31 -24.27
C ARG A 43 -16.89 19.29 -23.12
N PHE A 44 -18.14 19.34 -22.66
CA PHE A 44 -18.52 20.20 -21.54
C PHE A 44 -17.94 19.70 -20.21
N VAL A 45 -17.95 18.37 -19.99
CA VAL A 45 -17.35 17.72 -18.82
C VAL A 45 -15.84 17.92 -18.83
N GLU A 46 -15.16 17.72 -19.97
CA GLU A 46 -13.70 17.96 -20.09
C GLU A 46 -13.32 19.42 -19.80
N THR A 47 -14.14 20.38 -20.24
CA THR A 47 -13.86 21.82 -20.03
C THR A 47 -13.98 22.18 -18.55
N ILE A 48 -14.97 21.62 -17.86
CA ILE A 48 -15.22 21.88 -16.44
C ILE A 48 -14.19 21.15 -15.57
N GLU A 49 -13.80 19.93 -15.90
CA GLU A 49 -12.71 19.22 -15.23
C GLU A 49 -11.37 19.96 -15.33
N LYS A 50 -11.11 20.68 -16.42
CA LYS A 50 -9.93 21.56 -16.56
C LYS A 50 -10.03 22.85 -15.73
N ALA A 51 -11.24 23.30 -15.43
CA ALA A 51 -11.49 24.55 -14.71
C ALA A 51 -11.56 24.38 -13.19
N ALA A 52 -11.90 23.17 -12.69
CA ALA A 52 -12.02 22.89 -11.26
C ALA A 52 -11.54 21.47 -10.90
N PRO A 53 -10.74 21.30 -9.83
CA PRO A 53 -10.32 19.98 -9.36
C PRO A 53 -11.49 19.24 -8.70
N PHE A 54 -11.99 18.19 -9.35
CA PHE A 54 -13.02 17.32 -8.77
C PHE A 54 -12.40 16.19 -7.96
N PRO A 55 -12.87 15.93 -6.73
CA PRO A 55 -12.28 14.91 -5.87
C PRO A 55 -12.66 13.51 -6.34
N ALA A 56 -11.68 12.68 -6.68
CA ALA A 56 -11.88 11.25 -6.92
C ALA A 56 -11.90 10.47 -5.61
N VAL A 57 -11.02 10.84 -4.68
CA VAL A 57 -10.87 10.22 -3.37
C VAL A 57 -10.66 11.29 -2.31
N TYR A 58 -11.24 11.08 -1.14
CA TYR A 58 -10.92 11.83 0.06
C TYR A 58 -10.35 10.91 1.13
N VAL A 59 -9.18 11.26 1.66
CA VAL A 59 -8.51 10.56 2.75
C VAL A 59 -8.55 11.46 3.98
N LYS A 60 -9.32 11.08 5.01
CA LYS A 60 -9.48 11.89 6.21
C LYS A 60 -8.14 12.15 6.88
N GLY A 61 -7.74 13.42 6.97
CA GLY A 61 -6.46 13.83 7.56
C GLY A 61 -5.26 13.78 6.60
N ALA A 62 -5.45 13.36 5.34
CA ALA A 62 -4.41 13.41 4.30
C ALA A 62 -4.83 14.20 3.04
N GLY A 63 -6.11 14.50 2.86
CA GLY A 63 -6.61 15.42 1.84
C GLY A 63 -7.32 14.73 0.67
N PHE A 64 -7.38 15.42 -0.47
CA PHE A 64 -8.05 14.95 -1.68
C PHE A 64 -7.05 14.45 -2.72
N ILE A 65 -7.50 13.47 -3.52
CA ILE A 65 -6.91 13.05 -4.79
C ILE A 65 -7.92 13.42 -5.87
N ASN A 66 -7.48 14.10 -6.91
CA ASN A 66 -8.38 14.64 -7.93
C ASN A 66 -8.52 13.69 -9.12
N ILE A 67 -9.66 13.79 -9.83
CA ILE A 67 -9.89 13.03 -11.06
C ILE A 67 -8.82 13.32 -12.11
N SER A 68 -8.37 14.58 -12.22
CA SER A 68 -7.31 14.97 -13.16
C SER A 68 -5.98 14.27 -12.90
N GLU A 69 -5.60 14.12 -11.62
CA GLU A 69 -4.36 13.46 -11.19
C GLU A 69 -4.35 12.00 -11.66
N ILE A 70 -5.44 11.27 -11.44
CA ILE A 70 -5.60 9.87 -11.91
C ILE A 70 -5.58 9.78 -13.44
N LYS A 71 -6.25 10.70 -14.13
CA LYS A 71 -6.28 10.71 -15.60
C LYS A 71 -4.91 10.97 -16.21
N GLU A 72 -4.14 11.89 -15.64
CA GLU A 72 -2.77 12.19 -16.07
C GLU A 72 -1.84 10.99 -15.88
N ASP A 73 -1.91 10.32 -14.73
CA ASP A 73 -1.09 9.15 -14.43
C ASP A 73 -1.47 7.96 -15.32
N ASN A 74 -2.77 7.72 -15.54
CA ASN A 74 -3.25 6.73 -16.51
C ASN A 74 -2.76 7.02 -17.93
N GLN A 75 -2.75 8.29 -18.34
CA GLN A 75 -2.27 8.69 -19.66
C GLN A 75 -0.76 8.45 -19.79
N ALA A 76 0.02 8.71 -18.75
CA ALA A 76 1.44 8.43 -18.72
C ALA A 76 1.72 6.93 -18.90
N ILE A 77 0.94 6.07 -18.24
CA ILE A 77 1.06 4.62 -18.41
C ILE A 77 0.65 4.20 -19.83
N LYS A 78 -0.49 4.69 -20.34
CA LYS A 78 -0.91 4.40 -21.72
C LYS A 78 0.18 4.76 -22.73
N ARG A 79 0.79 5.95 -22.58
CA ARG A 79 1.93 6.39 -23.41
C ARG A 79 3.13 5.47 -23.29
N PHE A 80 3.47 5.04 -22.07
CA PHE A 80 4.57 4.09 -21.86
C PHE A 80 4.32 2.83 -22.70
N TYR A 81 3.14 2.21 -22.55
CA TYR A 81 2.80 1.00 -23.30
C TYR A 81 2.78 1.17 -24.82
N GLU A 82 2.27 2.29 -25.30
CA GLU A 82 2.23 2.60 -26.74
C GLU A 82 3.61 2.97 -27.30
N SER A 83 4.53 3.47 -26.46
CA SER A 83 5.89 3.86 -26.87
C SER A 83 6.87 2.69 -26.93
N GLN A 84 6.60 1.61 -26.19
CA GLN A 84 7.46 0.44 -26.14
C GLN A 84 7.14 -0.51 -27.30
N ASP A 85 8.19 -1.06 -27.91
CA ASP A 85 8.09 -2.07 -28.97
C ASP A 85 7.83 -3.47 -28.37
N PHE A 86 6.66 -3.62 -27.73
CA PHE A 86 6.20 -4.90 -27.19
C PHE A 86 5.81 -5.91 -28.28
N ASP A 87 5.76 -5.48 -29.55
CA ASP A 87 5.51 -6.35 -30.71
C ASP A 87 6.60 -7.44 -30.82
N LYS A 88 7.87 -7.11 -30.51
CA LYS A 88 9.00 -8.05 -30.56
C LYS A 88 8.94 -9.18 -29.53
N VAL A 89 8.16 -9.00 -28.47
CA VAL A 89 8.01 -9.97 -27.37
C VAL A 89 6.59 -10.53 -27.29
N GLY A 90 5.73 -10.23 -28.26
CA GLY A 90 4.35 -10.76 -28.33
C GLY A 90 3.41 -10.20 -27.26
N MET A 91 3.76 -9.06 -26.65
CA MET A 91 3.09 -8.49 -25.48
C MET A 91 2.44 -7.13 -25.79
N ARG A 92 1.94 -6.91 -27.01
CA ARG A 92 1.26 -5.64 -27.31
C ARG A 92 -0.14 -5.63 -26.70
N ILE A 93 -0.47 -4.56 -25.97
CA ILE A 93 -1.83 -4.31 -25.48
C ILE A 93 -2.51 -3.29 -26.39
N ASP A 94 -3.67 -3.67 -26.95
CA ASP A 94 -4.59 -2.74 -27.59
C ASP A 94 -5.66 -2.28 -26.59
N PHE A 95 -5.51 -1.06 -26.08
CA PHE A 95 -6.42 -0.43 -25.12
C PHE A 95 -7.80 -0.06 -25.70
N GLU A 96 -8.02 -0.18 -27.01
CA GLU A 96 -9.34 0.05 -27.62
C GLU A 96 -10.22 -1.21 -27.57
N THR A 97 -9.63 -2.39 -27.40
CA THR A 97 -10.37 -3.65 -27.18
C THR A 97 -11.05 -3.67 -25.82
N ASP A 98 -12.09 -4.50 -25.67
CA ASP A 98 -12.77 -4.67 -24.38
C ASP A 98 -11.82 -5.19 -23.29
N GLN A 99 -10.90 -6.08 -23.65
CA GLN A 99 -9.86 -6.59 -22.74
C GLN A 99 -8.88 -5.48 -22.35
N GLY A 100 -8.39 -4.70 -23.31
CA GLY A 100 -7.50 -3.57 -23.05
C GLY A 100 -8.14 -2.50 -22.15
N LYS A 101 -9.43 -2.19 -22.36
CA LYS A 101 -10.19 -1.28 -21.49
C LYS A 101 -10.29 -1.79 -20.05
N LYS A 102 -10.54 -3.08 -19.86
CA LYS A 102 -10.58 -3.69 -18.52
C LYS A 102 -9.21 -3.66 -17.85
N ARG A 103 -8.13 -3.94 -18.59
CA ARG A 103 -6.74 -3.83 -18.10
C ARG A 103 -6.41 -2.42 -17.64
N LEU A 104 -6.75 -1.42 -18.46
CA LEU A 104 -6.58 -0.02 -18.09
C LEU A 104 -7.34 0.34 -16.81
N LYS A 105 -8.52 -0.26 -16.57
CA LYS A 105 -9.27 -0.07 -15.32
C LYS A 105 -8.60 -0.72 -14.10
N VAL A 106 -7.90 -1.84 -14.28
CA VAL A 106 -7.06 -2.47 -13.23
C VAL A 106 -5.86 -1.57 -12.92
N THR A 107 -5.17 -1.07 -13.95
CA THR A 107 -4.08 -0.11 -13.80
C THR A 107 -4.55 1.19 -13.11
N GLU A 108 -5.70 1.75 -13.50
CA GLU A 108 -6.33 2.91 -12.85
C GLU A 108 -6.56 2.66 -11.36
N LYS A 109 -7.01 1.45 -10.99
CA LYS A 109 -7.16 1.04 -9.58
C LYS A 109 -5.82 1.03 -8.84
N GLY A 110 -4.76 0.50 -9.48
CA GLY A 110 -3.40 0.50 -8.95
C GLY A 110 -2.89 1.92 -8.67
N ILE A 111 -3.09 2.84 -9.61
CA ILE A 111 -2.77 4.27 -9.44
C ILE A 111 -3.52 4.85 -8.24
N ILE A 112 -4.83 4.61 -8.13
CA ILE A 112 -5.61 5.13 -7.00
C ILE A 112 -5.06 4.59 -5.67
N ASN A 113 -4.72 3.31 -5.59
CA ASN A 113 -4.09 2.72 -4.40
C ASN A 113 -2.77 3.42 -4.06
N LYS A 114 -1.88 3.60 -5.05
CA LYS A 114 -0.59 4.27 -4.82
C LYS A 114 -0.74 5.72 -4.39
N LEU A 115 -1.68 6.46 -4.99
CA LEU A 115 -1.96 7.84 -4.61
C LEU A 115 -2.51 7.92 -3.17
N ILE A 116 -3.40 7.00 -2.77
CA ILE A 116 -3.89 6.91 -1.39
C ILE A 116 -2.74 6.62 -0.42
N GLU A 117 -1.90 5.64 -0.74
CA GLU A 117 -0.72 5.29 0.05
C GLU A 117 0.20 6.50 0.22
N ASN A 118 0.57 7.18 -0.88
CA ASN A 118 1.41 8.37 -0.86
C ASN A 118 0.84 9.47 0.05
N LYS A 119 -0.47 9.76 -0.06
CA LYS A 119 -1.14 10.75 0.82
C LYS A 119 -1.02 10.33 2.29
N ILE A 120 -1.26 9.06 2.60
CA ILE A 120 -1.20 8.54 3.97
C ILE A 120 0.22 8.57 4.51
N VAL A 121 1.23 8.13 3.73
CA VAL A 121 2.64 8.18 4.09
C VAL A 121 3.06 9.61 4.43
N ILE A 122 2.75 10.58 3.56
CA ILE A 122 3.07 11.99 3.81
C ILE A 122 2.35 12.51 5.06
N ALA A 123 1.08 12.17 5.27
CA ALA A 123 0.33 12.59 6.45
C ALA A 123 0.90 11.99 7.75
N LEU A 124 1.30 10.71 7.73
CA LEU A 124 1.92 10.02 8.86
C LEU A 124 3.29 10.59 9.18
N ALA A 125 4.10 10.90 8.17
CA ALA A 125 5.42 11.50 8.32
C ALA A 125 5.31 12.91 8.90
N LYS A 126 4.43 13.76 8.36
CA LYS A 126 4.17 15.11 8.89
C LYS A 126 3.68 15.08 10.34
N LYS A 127 2.82 14.12 10.70
CA LYS A 127 2.36 13.94 12.08
C LYS A 127 3.51 13.63 13.05
N ARG A 128 4.61 13.05 12.56
CA ARG A 128 5.85 12.80 13.31
C ARG A 128 6.87 13.93 13.21
N GLY A 129 6.49 15.08 12.65
CA GLY A 129 7.39 16.23 12.47
C GLY A 129 8.40 16.05 11.32
N ILE A 130 8.21 15.06 10.45
CA ILE A 130 9.03 14.90 9.25
C ILE A 130 8.47 15.83 8.18
N GLU A 131 9.26 16.83 7.78
CA GLU A 131 8.94 17.73 6.67
C GLU A 131 10.09 17.72 5.67
N ILE A 132 9.77 17.43 4.41
CA ILE A 132 10.72 17.43 3.30
C ILE A 132 10.49 18.68 2.46
N SER A 133 11.50 19.54 2.41
CA SER A 133 11.51 20.73 1.56
C SER A 133 11.78 20.36 0.10
N ASP A 134 11.32 21.19 -0.84
CA ASP A 134 11.58 20.96 -2.26
C ASP A 134 13.08 21.01 -2.58
N ALA A 135 13.84 21.83 -1.85
CA ALA A 135 15.30 21.87 -1.98
C ALA A 135 15.98 20.55 -1.60
N ALA A 136 15.47 19.83 -0.59
CA ALA A 136 15.98 18.51 -0.23
C ALA A 136 15.66 17.47 -1.31
N VAL A 137 14.47 17.56 -1.94
CA VAL A 137 14.11 16.72 -3.09
C VAL A 137 15.03 17.00 -4.27
N ASP A 138 15.29 18.27 -4.57
CA ASP A 138 16.19 18.69 -5.65
C ASP A 138 17.62 18.17 -5.45
N GLN A 139 18.10 18.22 -4.21
CA GLN A 139 19.40 17.68 -3.84
C GLN A 139 19.45 16.17 -4.06
N GLN A 140 18.45 15.42 -3.56
CA GLN A 140 18.40 13.96 -3.72
C GLN A 140 18.41 13.57 -5.20
N VAL A 141 17.57 14.20 -6.02
CA VAL A 141 17.52 13.92 -7.46
C VAL A 141 18.85 14.26 -8.14
N SER A 142 19.47 15.38 -7.78
CA SER A 142 20.76 15.77 -8.35
C SER A 142 21.84 14.73 -8.04
N SER A 143 21.94 14.29 -6.77
CA SER A 143 22.89 13.26 -6.35
C SER A 143 22.68 11.93 -7.06
N SER A 144 21.44 11.45 -7.19
CA SER A 144 21.15 10.19 -7.90
C SER A 144 21.44 10.27 -9.40
N ILE A 145 21.22 11.43 -10.03
CA ILE A 145 21.56 11.64 -11.43
C ILE A 145 23.08 11.58 -11.62
N ASP A 146 23.85 12.24 -10.76
CA ASP A 146 25.31 12.27 -10.85
C ASP A 146 25.94 10.87 -10.64
N GLU A 147 25.28 9.99 -9.89
CA GLU A 147 25.73 8.63 -9.60
C GLU A 147 25.36 7.62 -10.71
N PHE A 148 24.16 7.71 -11.29
CA PHE A 148 23.61 6.67 -12.16
C PHE A 148 23.35 7.09 -13.62
N GLY A 149 23.55 8.35 -14.01
CA GLY A 149 23.26 8.76 -15.39
C GLY A 149 23.54 10.22 -15.77
N ASN A 150 22.81 10.69 -16.79
CA ASN A 150 22.88 12.08 -17.26
C ASN A 150 21.49 12.72 -17.14
N ARG A 151 21.40 13.89 -16.50
CA ARG A 151 20.17 14.66 -16.30
C ARG A 151 19.36 14.83 -17.58
N GLN A 152 20.04 15.09 -18.69
CA GLN A 152 19.40 15.32 -19.98
C GLN A 152 18.74 14.06 -20.51
N ASN A 153 19.36 12.89 -20.30
CA ASN A 153 18.80 11.60 -20.69
C ASN A 153 17.56 11.28 -19.86
N LEU A 154 17.63 11.47 -18.54
CA LEU A 154 16.48 11.28 -17.65
C LEU A 154 15.29 12.16 -18.07
N MET A 155 15.52 13.45 -18.31
CA MET A 155 14.47 14.36 -18.75
C MET A 155 13.88 13.95 -20.10
N SER A 156 14.74 13.55 -21.05
CA SER A 156 14.31 13.07 -22.37
C SER A 156 13.46 11.81 -22.26
N ASP A 157 13.86 10.85 -21.42
CA ASP A 157 13.12 9.60 -21.24
C ASP A 157 11.81 9.81 -20.49
N LEU A 158 11.78 10.65 -19.45
CA LEU A 158 10.54 11.00 -18.76
C LEU A 158 9.52 11.64 -19.71
N ALA A 159 9.98 12.59 -20.53
CA ALA A 159 9.13 13.26 -21.52
C ALA A 159 8.68 12.30 -22.63
N ARG A 160 9.57 11.43 -23.12
CA ARG A 160 9.27 10.49 -24.21
C ARG A 160 8.36 9.35 -23.79
N LEU A 161 8.62 8.75 -22.62
CA LEU A 161 7.96 7.52 -22.15
C LEU A 161 6.67 7.81 -21.40
N TYR A 162 6.69 8.81 -20.52
CA TYR A 162 5.57 9.13 -19.62
C TYR A 162 4.91 10.48 -19.96
N GLY A 163 5.62 11.36 -20.68
CA GLY A 163 5.21 12.74 -20.90
C GLY A 163 5.25 13.58 -19.63
N TRP A 164 6.12 13.21 -18.69
CA TRP A 164 6.34 13.90 -17.43
C TRP A 164 7.51 14.89 -17.55
N SER A 165 7.39 16.01 -16.84
CA SER A 165 8.53 16.87 -16.56
C SER A 165 9.38 16.31 -15.43
N LEU A 166 10.59 16.85 -15.25
CA LEU A 166 11.41 16.53 -14.08
C LEU A 166 10.70 16.91 -12.77
N GLU A 167 9.88 17.94 -12.79
CA GLU A 167 9.11 18.37 -11.61
C GLU A 167 8.00 17.38 -11.27
N ASP A 168 7.31 16.85 -12.28
CA ASP A 168 6.31 15.79 -12.06
C ASP A 168 6.96 14.56 -11.44
N PHE A 169 8.12 14.14 -11.94
CA PHE A 169 8.88 13.03 -11.37
C PHE A 169 9.28 13.28 -9.90
N LYS A 170 9.78 14.48 -9.60
CA LYS A 170 10.11 14.88 -8.23
C LYS A 170 8.90 14.79 -7.29
N GLN A 171 7.77 15.37 -7.69
CA GLN A 171 6.61 15.47 -6.80
C GLN A 171 5.80 14.17 -6.72
N LYS A 172 5.70 13.40 -7.82
CA LYS A 172 4.88 12.18 -7.90
C LYS A 172 5.62 10.91 -7.48
N VAL A 173 6.95 10.88 -7.62
CA VAL A 173 7.77 9.69 -7.33
C VAL A 173 8.74 9.96 -6.18
N VAL A 174 9.66 10.91 -6.36
CA VAL A 174 10.81 11.05 -5.46
C VAL A 174 10.39 11.54 -4.08
N LYS A 175 9.54 12.57 -4.00
CA LYS A 175 9.15 13.16 -2.72
C LYS A 175 8.34 12.18 -1.85
N PRO A 176 7.30 11.47 -2.36
CA PRO A 176 6.65 10.41 -1.60
C PRO A 176 7.62 9.32 -1.14
N GLU A 177 8.59 8.94 -1.98
CA GLU A 177 9.60 7.94 -1.62
C GLU A 177 10.48 8.40 -0.46
N ILE A 178 11.00 9.63 -0.51
CA ILE A 178 11.78 10.19 0.61
C ILE A 178 10.95 10.22 1.90
N TYR A 179 9.66 10.56 1.84
CA TYR A 179 8.79 10.48 3.01
C TYR A 179 8.62 9.05 3.52
N ALA A 180 8.49 8.06 2.62
CA ALA A 180 8.41 6.66 2.97
C ALA A 180 9.70 6.17 3.65
N ASP A 181 10.85 6.50 3.09
CA ASP A 181 12.18 6.16 3.64
C ASP A 181 12.38 6.73 5.03
N ARG A 182 12.11 8.03 5.22
CA ARG A 182 12.22 8.67 6.54
C ARG A 182 11.26 8.07 7.55
N LEU A 183 10.05 7.71 7.11
CA LEU A 183 9.08 7.05 7.97
C LEU A 183 9.50 5.61 8.30
N ALA A 184 10.17 4.91 7.37
CA ALA A 184 10.74 3.59 7.57
C ALA A 184 11.92 3.63 8.56
N GLU A 185 12.80 4.65 8.49
CA GLU A 185 13.86 4.88 9.48
C GLU A 185 13.27 5.06 10.89
N VAL A 186 12.23 5.90 11.01
CA VAL A 186 11.54 6.09 12.29
C VAL A 186 10.87 4.79 12.75
N PHE A 187 10.22 4.07 11.84
CA PHE A 187 9.67 2.75 12.13
C PHE A 187 10.76 1.80 12.63
N SER A 188 11.91 1.67 11.98
CA SER A 188 12.98 0.78 12.44
C SER A 188 13.50 1.14 13.84
N ASN A 189 13.48 2.43 14.18
CA ASN A 189 13.86 2.91 15.50
C ASN A 189 12.75 2.68 16.56
N GLU A 190 11.47 2.87 16.21
CA GLU A 190 10.29 2.68 17.09
C GLU A 190 9.88 1.21 17.24
N ALA A 191 9.95 0.43 16.16
CA ALA A 191 9.43 -0.92 16.01
C ALA A 191 10.40 -2.00 16.47
N ASN A 192 11.51 -1.60 17.08
CA ASN A 192 12.13 -2.48 18.04
C ASN A 192 11.11 -2.75 19.17
N VAL A 193 10.41 -3.89 19.01
CA VAL A 193 10.13 -4.86 20.06
C VAL A 193 8.66 -4.94 20.54
N SER A 194 7.84 -3.88 20.62
CA SER A 194 6.61 -3.95 21.44
C SER A 194 5.54 -5.04 21.11
N LYS A 195 5.01 -5.14 19.88
CA LYS A 195 3.83 -6.01 19.61
C LYS A 195 4.23 -7.47 19.39
N GLN A 196 5.27 -7.70 18.58
CA GLN A 196 5.80 -9.03 18.29
C GLN A 196 6.43 -9.64 19.55
N GLU A 197 7.14 -8.85 20.36
CA GLU A 197 7.66 -9.32 21.64
C GLU A 197 6.53 -9.57 22.64
N ALA A 198 5.51 -8.72 22.70
CA ALA A 198 4.33 -9.02 23.54
C ALA A 198 3.63 -10.32 23.10
N LYS A 199 3.50 -10.56 21.79
CA LYS A 199 2.94 -11.80 21.24
C LYS A 199 3.79 -13.01 21.65
N ILE A 200 5.09 -13.01 21.35
CA ILE A 200 5.95 -14.16 21.68
C ILE A 200 6.06 -14.36 23.20
N ASN A 201 6.09 -13.31 24.01
CA ASN A 201 6.08 -13.43 25.47
C ASN A 201 4.79 -14.10 25.97
N SER A 202 3.63 -13.74 25.41
CA SER A 202 2.36 -14.41 25.75
C SER A 202 2.37 -15.90 25.36
N LEU A 203 3.01 -16.25 24.23
CA LEU A 203 3.18 -17.65 23.82
C LEU A 203 4.16 -18.38 24.74
N TYR A 204 5.25 -17.71 25.16
CA TYR A 204 6.21 -18.25 26.12
C TYR A 204 5.54 -18.59 27.45
N GLU A 205 4.66 -17.73 27.97
CA GLU A 205 3.89 -18.01 29.19
C GLU A 205 2.97 -19.24 29.08
N ARG A 206 2.43 -19.52 27.88
CA ARG A 206 1.61 -20.72 27.63
C ARG A 206 2.45 -22.01 27.71
N VAL A 207 3.67 -21.99 27.19
CA VAL A 207 4.50 -23.20 27.08
C VAL A 207 5.45 -23.43 28.26
N SER A 208 6.03 -22.36 28.83
CA SER A 208 7.02 -22.45 29.91
C SER A 208 6.45 -23.02 31.21
N ALA A 209 5.19 -22.73 31.51
CA ALA A 209 4.49 -23.25 32.68
C ALA A 209 3.83 -24.63 32.46
N LYS A 210 4.16 -25.33 31.35
CA LYS A 210 3.49 -26.57 30.89
C LYS A 210 1.95 -26.47 30.85
N LYS A 211 1.41 -25.26 30.68
CA LYS A 211 -0.04 -25.05 30.60
C LYS A 211 -0.60 -25.65 29.32
N ASP A 212 0.13 -25.47 28.21
CA ASP A 212 -0.22 -26.00 26.90
C ASP A 212 0.89 -26.89 26.33
N ASN A 213 0.51 -27.78 25.40
CA ASN A 213 1.44 -28.58 24.61
C ASN A 213 2.16 -27.69 23.58
N PHE A 214 3.50 -27.74 23.57
CA PHE A 214 4.33 -26.90 22.69
C PHE A 214 3.98 -27.04 21.20
N GLN A 215 3.83 -28.28 20.71
CA GLN A 215 3.49 -28.55 19.32
C GLN A 215 2.15 -27.92 18.94
N LYS A 216 1.14 -28.04 19.80
CA LYS A 216 -0.17 -27.43 19.56
C LYS A 216 -0.08 -25.90 19.48
N VAL A 217 0.66 -25.27 20.40
CA VAL A 217 0.86 -23.81 20.37
C VAL A 217 1.60 -23.38 19.11
N ALA A 218 2.58 -24.16 18.66
CA ALA A 218 3.31 -23.90 17.42
C ALA A 218 2.39 -24.00 16.19
N GLU A 219 1.56 -25.03 16.09
CA GLU A 219 0.56 -25.19 15.02
C GLU A 219 -0.44 -24.02 14.96
N GLU A 220 -0.88 -23.55 16.13
CA GLU A 220 -1.89 -22.49 16.20
C GLU A 220 -1.35 -21.09 15.92
N SER A 221 -0.10 -20.80 16.30
CA SER A 221 0.37 -19.40 16.48
C SER A 221 1.72 -19.05 15.87
N SER A 222 2.52 -20.05 15.46
CA SER A 222 3.83 -19.82 14.84
C SER A 222 3.68 -19.32 13.40
N GLU A 223 4.58 -18.45 12.96
CA GLU A 223 4.52 -17.72 11.67
C GLU A 223 5.53 -18.23 10.63
N GLY A 224 6.16 -19.39 10.88
CA GLY A 224 7.14 -20.02 9.97
C GLY A 224 6.63 -21.30 9.31
N GLU A 225 7.35 -21.81 8.31
CA GLU A 225 6.97 -23.01 7.56
C GLU A 225 6.82 -24.27 8.43
N SER A 226 7.55 -24.34 9.54
CA SER A 226 7.46 -25.45 10.49
C SER A 226 6.19 -25.42 11.35
N ALA A 227 5.41 -24.33 11.35
CA ALA A 227 4.19 -24.19 12.13
C ALA A 227 3.22 -25.36 11.88
N LYS A 228 2.98 -25.71 10.61
CA LYS A 228 2.11 -26.83 10.20
C LYS A 228 2.55 -28.20 10.72
N ASN A 229 3.81 -28.33 11.14
CA ASN A 229 4.42 -29.56 11.68
C ASN A 229 4.73 -29.43 13.18
N GLY A 230 4.00 -28.59 13.92
CA GLY A 230 4.25 -28.44 15.36
C GLY A 230 5.53 -27.71 15.70
N GLY A 231 6.03 -26.86 14.79
CA GLY A 231 7.27 -26.12 14.95
C GLY A 231 8.54 -26.93 14.66
N ASP A 232 8.42 -28.19 14.22
CA ASP A 232 9.55 -29.10 14.02
C ASP A 232 10.51 -28.62 12.92
N LEU A 233 11.79 -28.51 13.28
CA LEU A 233 12.87 -28.14 12.35
C LEU A 233 13.72 -29.33 11.91
N GLY A 234 13.43 -30.53 12.40
CA GLY A 234 14.24 -31.71 12.12
C GLY A 234 15.60 -31.68 12.83
N TRP A 235 16.46 -32.60 12.43
CA TRP A 235 17.84 -32.67 12.91
C TRP A 235 18.68 -31.62 12.21
N SER A 236 19.46 -30.88 12.98
CA SER A 236 20.35 -29.85 12.44
C SER A 236 21.67 -29.80 13.16
N ASP A 237 22.75 -29.57 12.41
CA ASP A 237 24.04 -29.15 12.94
C ASP A 237 24.07 -27.63 13.19
N GLU A 238 25.18 -27.13 13.77
CA GLU A 238 25.33 -25.71 14.10
C GLU A 238 25.27 -24.76 12.88
N SER A 239 25.72 -25.22 11.70
CA SER A 239 25.80 -24.43 10.46
C SER A 239 24.47 -24.30 9.73
N GLN A 240 23.54 -25.24 9.99
CA GLN A 240 22.19 -25.25 9.41
C GLN A 240 21.21 -24.35 10.15
N LEU A 241 21.56 -23.90 11.36
CA LEU A 241 20.76 -23.00 12.18
C LEU A 241 21.30 -21.57 12.10
N ILE A 242 20.42 -20.57 12.20
CA ILE A 242 20.87 -19.18 12.34
C ILE A 242 21.62 -19.01 13.67
N PRO A 243 22.64 -18.13 13.74
CA PRO A 243 23.59 -18.10 14.85
C PRO A 243 22.94 -18.03 16.24
N GLU A 244 21.93 -17.18 16.41
CA GLU A 244 21.25 -16.98 17.71
C GLU A 244 20.45 -18.22 18.16
N ILE A 245 19.91 -18.99 17.20
CA ILE A 245 19.17 -20.23 17.47
C ILE A 245 20.13 -21.37 17.73
N SER A 246 21.22 -21.44 16.96
CA SER A 246 22.31 -22.40 17.14
C SER A 246 22.91 -22.29 18.54
N GLU A 247 23.39 -21.10 18.91
CA GLU A 247 23.98 -20.84 20.23
C GLU A 247 23.04 -21.29 21.36
N LYS A 248 21.76 -20.94 21.26
CA LYS A 248 20.79 -21.32 22.29
C LYS A 248 20.51 -22.82 22.30
N ALA A 249 20.19 -23.44 21.16
CA ALA A 249 19.82 -24.85 21.07
C ALA A 249 20.93 -25.79 21.58
N PHE A 250 22.18 -25.52 21.19
CA PHE A 250 23.32 -26.34 21.60
C PHE A 250 23.68 -26.16 23.09
N SER A 251 23.31 -25.04 23.72
CA SER A 251 23.47 -24.83 25.18
C SER A 251 22.39 -25.51 26.05
N MET A 252 21.24 -25.89 25.48
CA MET A 252 20.06 -26.35 26.22
C MET A 252 20.16 -27.82 26.66
N GLN A 253 19.39 -28.20 27.68
CA GLN A 253 19.17 -29.59 28.06
C GLN A 253 17.99 -30.21 27.30
N VAL A 254 18.06 -31.52 27.05
CA VAL A 254 16.96 -32.23 26.38
C VAL A 254 15.66 -32.06 27.18
N GLY A 255 14.58 -31.67 26.50
CA GLY A 255 13.27 -31.34 27.09
C GLY A 255 13.14 -29.88 27.58
N GLU A 256 14.21 -29.09 27.56
CA GLU A 256 14.19 -27.67 27.95
C GLU A 256 13.42 -26.82 26.93
N ILE A 257 12.72 -25.80 27.44
CA ILE A 257 12.14 -24.71 26.64
C ILE A 257 12.96 -23.44 26.89
N SER A 258 13.47 -22.82 25.84
CA SER A 258 14.25 -21.60 25.95
C SER A 258 13.40 -20.40 26.39
N PRO A 259 13.98 -19.38 27.04
CA PRO A 259 13.44 -18.02 26.97
C PRO A 259 13.28 -17.54 25.52
N VAL A 260 12.62 -16.40 25.34
CA VAL A 260 12.51 -15.76 24.02
C VAL A 260 13.90 -15.40 23.49
N VAL A 261 14.22 -15.90 22.30
CA VAL A 261 15.45 -15.62 21.54
C VAL A 261 15.10 -14.64 20.43
N LYS A 262 15.85 -13.54 20.32
CA LYS A 262 15.70 -12.55 19.24
C LYS A 262 16.74 -12.84 18.15
N SER A 263 16.31 -12.81 16.89
CA SER A 263 17.16 -12.90 15.71
C SER A 263 16.84 -11.79 14.71
N SER A 264 17.56 -11.75 13.59
CA SER A 264 17.25 -10.87 12.46
C SER A 264 15.89 -11.17 11.81
N LEU A 265 15.37 -12.39 11.95
CA LEU A 265 14.08 -12.81 11.37
C LEU A 265 12.89 -12.50 12.29
N GLY A 266 13.12 -12.42 13.59
CA GLY A 266 12.06 -12.16 14.57
C GLY A 266 12.38 -12.75 15.95
N PHE A 267 11.35 -13.29 16.58
CA PHE A 267 11.43 -13.84 17.93
C PHE A 267 11.10 -15.33 17.94
N HIS A 268 11.85 -16.09 18.72
CA HIS A 268 11.78 -17.54 18.74
C HIS A 268 11.66 -18.04 20.19
N ILE A 269 10.87 -19.08 20.39
CA ILE A 269 10.95 -19.94 21.58
C ILE A 269 11.34 -21.31 21.07
N LEU A 270 12.37 -21.90 21.66
CA LEU A 270 12.89 -23.20 21.27
C LEU A 270 12.48 -24.25 22.28
N LYS A 271 12.22 -25.46 21.81
CA LYS A 271 12.19 -26.66 22.63
C LYS A 271 13.21 -27.64 22.07
N LEU A 272 14.13 -28.07 22.92
CA LEU A 272 15.10 -29.10 22.54
C LEU A 272 14.46 -30.47 22.76
N GLU A 273 14.22 -31.22 21.69
CA GLU A 273 13.62 -32.55 21.76
C GLU A 273 14.70 -33.61 22.00
N GLU A 274 15.80 -33.54 21.25
CA GLU A 274 16.86 -34.54 21.31
C GLU A 274 18.24 -33.96 20.95
N LYS A 275 19.29 -34.67 21.37
CA LYS A 275 20.69 -34.42 21.03
C LYS A 275 21.37 -35.74 20.67
N LYS A 276 22.16 -35.75 19.60
CA LYS A 276 23.01 -36.88 19.24
C LYS A 276 24.34 -36.42 18.65
N THR A 277 25.29 -37.33 18.61
CA THR A 277 26.52 -37.19 17.84
C THR A 277 26.52 -38.27 16.76
N GLU A 278 26.64 -37.88 15.50
CA GLU A 278 26.64 -38.78 14.33
C GLU A 278 27.81 -38.37 13.43
N ASP A 279 28.64 -39.34 13.04
CA ASP A 279 29.85 -39.12 12.21
C ASP A 279 30.81 -38.02 12.72
N GLY A 280 30.83 -37.80 14.03
CA GLY A 280 31.68 -36.77 14.68
C GLY A 280 31.05 -35.38 14.73
N GLU A 281 29.84 -35.22 14.20
CA GLU A 281 29.07 -33.98 14.24
C GLU A 281 28.00 -34.02 15.33
N ASN A 282 27.83 -32.90 16.03
CA ASN A 282 26.78 -32.76 17.03
C ASN A 282 25.51 -32.26 16.36
N LEU A 283 24.42 -32.99 16.54
CA LEU A 283 23.11 -32.68 15.98
C LEU A 283 22.10 -32.44 17.09
N VAL A 284 21.25 -31.44 16.88
CA VAL A 284 20.10 -31.15 17.73
C VAL A 284 18.81 -31.38 16.95
N HIS A 285 17.78 -31.89 17.63
CA HIS A 285 16.41 -31.88 17.11
C HIS A 285 15.62 -30.87 17.92
N ILE A 286 15.15 -29.81 17.26
CA ILE A 286 14.43 -28.72 17.93
C ILE A 286 13.06 -28.48 17.32
N ARG A 287 12.14 -27.99 18.16
CA ARG A 287 10.92 -27.31 17.74
C ARG A 287 11.03 -25.83 18.03
N GLN A 288 10.36 -25.01 17.22
CA GLN A 288 10.24 -23.58 17.45
C GLN A 288 8.80 -23.08 17.43
N ILE A 289 8.54 -22.07 18.25
CA ILE A 289 7.45 -21.10 18.05
C ILE A 289 8.12 -19.82 17.55
N PHE A 290 7.75 -19.37 16.36
CA PHE A 290 8.35 -18.22 15.69
C PHE A 290 7.32 -17.12 15.47
N VAL A 291 7.71 -15.88 15.77
CA VAL A 291 6.95 -14.68 15.44
C VAL A 291 7.87 -13.78 14.60
N LYS A 292 7.47 -13.51 13.36
CA LYS A 292 8.27 -12.68 12.43
C LYS A 292 8.38 -11.26 12.96
N THR A 293 9.52 -10.61 12.68
CA THR A 293 9.63 -9.17 12.92
C THR A 293 8.60 -8.40 12.08
N ALA A 294 8.11 -7.26 12.58
CA ALA A 294 7.26 -6.39 11.78
C ALA A 294 8.09 -5.77 10.66
N THR A 295 7.57 -5.81 9.43
CA THR A 295 8.13 -5.02 8.33
C THR A 295 7.53 -3.62 8.31
N PHE A 296 8.21 -2.67 7.68
CA PHE A 296 7.65 -1.34 7.44
C PHE A 296 6.33 -1.43 6.65
N GLY A 297 6.27 -2.31 5.65
CA GLY A 297 5.05 -2.56 4.87
C GLY A 297 3.89 -3.07 5.72
N ASP A 298 4.13 -4.07 6.58
CA ASP A 298 3.11 -4.58 7.53
C ASP A 298 2.59 -3.45 8.44
N TRP A 299 3.50 -2.64 8.97
CA TRP A 299 3.15 -1.51 9.82
C TRP A 299 2.38 -0.41 9.08
N LEU A 300 2.80 -0.07 7.87
CA LEU A 300 2.17 0.96 7.05
C LEU A 300 0.76 0.52 6.69
N LEU A 301 0.58 -0.74 6.29
CA LEU A 301 -0.72 -1.34 6.04
C LEU A 301 -1.63 -1.23 7.28
N ASP A 302 -1.12 -1.58 8.47
CA ASP A 302 -1.85 -1.43 9.74
C ASP A 302 -2.22 0.04 10.03
N GLN A 303 -1.41 1.01 9.63
CA GLN A 303 -1.78 2.43 9.73
C GLN A 303 -2.84 2.80 8.70
N MET A 304 -2.72 2.36 7.45
CA MET A 304 -3.67 2.67 6.37
C MET A 304 -5.07 2.16 6.69
N LYS A 305 -5.21 0.97 7.31
CA LYS A 305 -6.51 0.44 7.78
C LYS A 305 -7.24 1.36 8.76
N LYS A 306 -6.53 2.24 9.46
CA LYS A 306 -7.11 3.20 10.42
C LYS A 306 -7.63 4.47 9.75
N TYR A 307 -7.31 4.72 8.49
CA TYR A 307 -7.80 5.88 7.76
C TYR A 307 -9.22 5.66 7.25
N ASN A 308 -10.03 6.71 7.36
CA ASN A 308 -11.31 6.76 6.66
C ASN A 308 -11.08 7.32 5.26
N VAL A 309 -11.28 6.47 4.26
CA VAL A 309 -11.11 6.78 2.84
C VAL A 309 -12.47 6.69 2.16
N VAL A 310 -12.84 7.74 1.43
CA VAL A 310 -14.06 7.82 0.64
C VAL A 310 -13.68 7.89 -0.83
N VAL A 311 -14.11 6.90 -1.61
CA VAL A 311 -13.91 6.85 -3.06
C VAL A 311 -15.20 7.27 -3.76
N PHE A 312 -15.17 8.41 -4.46
CA PHE A 312 -16.33 8.99 -5.15
C PHE A 312 -16.55 8.39 -6.54
N LEU A 313 -15.52 7.75 -7.11
CA LEU A 313 -15.60 7.11 -8.42
C LEU A 313 -16.59 5.95 -8.41
N LYS A 314 -17.41 5.85 -9.45
CA LYS A 314 -18.51 4.87 -9.55
C LYS A 314 -18.01 3.42 -9.56
N ASP A 315 -16.85 3.16 -10.15
CA ASP A 315 -16.32 1.81 -10.40
C ASP A 315 -15.62 1.22 -9.17
N TYR A 316 -15.27 2.05 -8.18
CA TYR A 316 -14.30 1.72 -7.13
C TYR A 316 -14.85 1.93 -5.72
N GLY A 317 -14.46 1.07 -4.79
CA GLY A 317 -14.75 1.18 -3.36
C GLY A 317 -13.49 1.00 -2.51
N TRP A 318 -13.48 1.55 -1.31
CA TRP A 318 -12.41 1.31 -0.33
C TRP A 318 -12.77 0.16 0.58
N ASN A 319 -11.89 -0.85 0.67
CA ASN A 319 -11.96 -1.90 1.67
C ASN A 319 -11.02 -1.57 2.83
N ALA A 320 -11.59 -1.19 3.98
CA ALA A 320 -10.83 -0.81 5.16
C ALA A 320 -10.09 -1.98 5.84
N ASN A 321 -10.51 -3.23 5.60
CA ASN A 321 -9.86 -4.41 6.20
C ASN A 321 -8.57 -4.77 5.48
N THR A 322 -8.55 -4.58 4.16
CA THR A 322 -7.38 -4.81 3.30
C THR A 322 -6.59 -3.54 3.02
N ALA A 323 -7.15 -2.37 3.38
CA ALA A 323 -6.63 -1.05 3.04
C ALA A 323 -6.30 -0.90 1.54
N ARG A 324 -7.21 -1.40 0.70
CA ARG A 324 -7.10 -1.36 -0.76
C ARG A 324 -8.40 -0.90 -1.39
N VAL A 325 -8.25 -0.31 -2.57
CA VAL A 325 -9.35 -0.05 -3.50
C VAL A 325 -9.69 -1.35 -4.23
N GLU A 326 -10.99 -1.60 -4.34
CA GLU A 326 -11.58 -2.76 -4.99
C GLU A 326 -12.61 -2.30 -6.03
N PHE A 327 -12.83 -3.11 -7.06
CA PHE A 327 -13.93 -2.89 -7.99
C PHE A 327 -15.26 -3.12 -7.30
N ARG A 328 -16.26 -2.28 -7.60
CA ARG A 328 -17.65 -2.54 -7.18
C ARG A 328 -18.34 -3.59 -8.06
N ASP A 329 -17.91 -3.70 -9.31
CA ASP A 329 -18.43 -4.67 -10.26
C ASP A 329 -17.74 -6.03 -10.06
N LYS A 330 -18.54 -7.09 -9.88
CA LYS A 330 -18.03 -8.45 -9.67
C LYS A 330 -17.31 -9.00 -10.90
N GLY A 331 -17.78 -8.68 -12.10
CA GLY A 331 -17.13 -9.10 -13.34
C GLY A 331 -15.71 -8.53 -13.48
N MET A 332 -15.49 -7.31 -13.00
CA MET A 332 -14.15 -6.71 -12.90
C MET A 332 -13.28 -7.34 -11.81
N GLN A 333 -13.85 -7.71 -10.65
CA GLN A 333 -13.12 -8.46 -9.63
C GLN A 333 -12.66 -9.83 -10.16
N ASP A 334 -13.55 -10.57 -10.81
CA ASP A 334 -13.24 -11.89 -11.39
C ASP A 334 -12.20 -11.77 -12.52
N PHE A 335 -12.27 -10.69 -13.31
CA PHE A 335 -11.29 -10.38 -14.34
C PHE A 335 -9.90 -10.10 -13.74
N GLU A 336 -9.82 -9.24 -12.73
CA GLU A 336 -8.57 -8.94 -12.04
C GLU A 336 -7.95 -10.18 -11.39
N ASN A 337 -8.73 -10.96 -10.66
CA ASN A 337 -8.25 -12.20 -10.04
C ASN A 337 -7.70 -13.18 -11.08
N ASN A 338 -8.28 -13.22 -12.28
CA ASN A 338 -7.78 -14.05 -13.38
C ASN A 338 -6.42 -13.55 -13.91
N LEU A 339 -6.24 -12.23 -14.03
CA LEU A 339 -4.96 -11.64 -14.41
C LEU A 339 -3.86 -11.97 -13.38
N ASP A 340 -4.18 -11.89 -12.08
CA ASP A 340 -3.24 -12.20 -11.01
C ASP A 340 -2.80 -13.67 -11.03
N ILE A 341 -3.72 -14.59 -11.33
CA ILE A 341 -3.44 -16.03 -11.44
C ILE A 341 -2.65 -16.36 -12.72
N ASN A 342 -2.94 -15.66 -13.82
CA ASN A 342 -2.38 -15.92 -15.15
C ASN A 342 -1.43 -14.81 -15.61
N SER A 343 -0.59 -14.30 -14.71
CA SER A 343 0.29 -13.15 -14.97
C SER A 343 1.46 -13.47 -15.91
N GLU A 344 1.71 -14.74 -16.23
CA GLU A 344 2.81 -15.14 -17.12
C GLU A 344 2.60 -14.57 -18.54
N GLY A 345 3.52 -13.71 -18.98
CA GLY A 345 3.48 -13.06 -20.30
C GLY A 345 2.51 -11.88 -20.39
N ASP A 346 1.98 -11.42 -19.26
CA ASP A 346 1.10 -10.25 -19.21
C ASP A 346 1.90 -8.97 -18.95
N PRO A 347 2.07 -8.08 -19.94
CA PRO A 347 2.86 -6.88 -19.76
C PRO A 347 2.19 -5.84 -18.85
N SER A 348 0.89 -5.97 -18.55
CA SER A 348 0.19 -5.05 -17.64
C SER A 348 0.53 -5.28 -16.16
N VAL A 349 1.20 -6.39 -15.81
CA VAL A 349 1.63 -6.69 -14.43
C VAL A 349 2.98 -6.07 -14.06
N PHE A 350 3.65 -5.38 -14.99
CA PHE A 350 4.94 -4.72 -14.72
C PHE A 350 4.83 -3.40 -13.93
N PHE A 351 3.64 -3.02 -13.45
CA PHE A 351 3.38 -1.76 -12.71
C PHE A 351 2.62 -1.97 -11.40
#